data_AF-A0A932LZQ9-F1
#
_entry.id   AF-A0A932LZQ9-F1
#
_cell.length_a   1.000
_cell.length_b   1.000
_cell.length_c   1.000
_cell.angle_alpha   90.00
_cell.angle_beta   90.00
_cell.angle_gamma   90.00
#
_symmetry.space_group_name_H-M   'P 1'
#
loop_
_entity.id
_entity.type
_entity.pdbx_description
1 polymer ?
#
loop_
_entity_poly.entity_id
_entity_poly.type
_entity_poly.pdbx_seq_one_letter_code
_entity_poly.pdbx_strand_id
1 'polypeptide(L)' 'MEIVVCLKEIIDPEIPPSQFKIDPAAKRQLQEGHALVISTYDENALEVALKLKEKAGGRV' A
#
# COMPACT_ATOMS: atom_id res chain seq x y z
N MET A 1 -8.29 20.74 10.16
CA MET A 1 -7.00 20.12 9.78
C MET A 1 -7.26 19.30 8.53
N GLU A 2 -6.47 19.51 7.48
CA GLU A 2 -6.50 18.70 6.26
C GLU A 2 -5.29 17.78 6.29
N ILE A 3 -5.52 16.47 6.22
CA ILE A 3 -4.48 15.45 6.20
C ILE A 3 -4.53 14.80 4.83
N VAL A 4 -3.39 14.72 4.14
CA VAL A 4 -3.27 13.98 2.88
C VAL A 4 -2.40 12.76 3.16
N VAL A 5 -2.93 11.58 2.85
CA VAL A 5 -2.20 10.31 2.94
C VAL A 5 -1.93 9.82 1.53
N CYS A 6 -0.66 9.70 1.17
CA CYS A 6 -0.26 9.11 -0.11
C CYS A 6 -0.30 7.59 0.02
N LEU A 7 -1.05 6.95 -0.88
CA LEU A 7 -1.17 5.50 -0.93
C LEU A 7 -0.42 4.94 -2.14
N LYS A 8 0.26 3.82 -1.94
CA LYS A 8 0.90 3.04 -2.99
C LYS A 8 0.28 1.66 -3.02
N GLU A 9 -0.18 1.30 -4.22
CA GLU A 9 -0.60 -0.05 -4.56
C GLU A 9 0.63 -0.93 -4.82
N ILE A 10 0.67 -2.10 -4.20
CA ILE A 10 1.75 -3.09 -4.31
C ILE A 10 1.17 -4.48 -4.57
N ILE A 11 1.98 -5.40 -5.06
CA ILE A 11 1.62 -6.82 -5.03
C ILE A 11 1.51 -7.26 -3.58
N ASP A 12 0.49 -8.06 -3.30
CA ASP A 12 0.30 -8.69 -2.00
C ASP A 12 1.61 -9.32 -1.50
N PRO A 13 2.21 -8.81 -0.40
CA PRO A 13 3.45 -9.34 0.13
C PRO A 13 3.30 -10.73 0.75
N GLU A 14 2.07 -11.23 0.92
CA GLU A 14 1.78 -12.56 1.47
C GLU A 14 1.83 -13.67 0.40
N ILE A 15 2.04 -13.34 -0.89
CA ILE A 15 2.25 -14.37 -1.90
C ILE A 15 3.50 -15.22 -1.58
N PRO A 16 3.50 -16.52 -1.91
CA PRO A 16 4.69 -17.34 -1.79
C PRO A 16 5.89 -16.72 -2.50
N PRO A 17 7.10 -16.70 -1.90
CA PRO A 17 8.29 -16.13 -2.53
C PRO A 17 8.63 -16.74 -3.90
N SER A 18 8.26 -18.00 -4.13
CA SER A 18 8.44 -18.68 -5.42
C SER A 18 7.56 -18.13 -6.54
N GLN A 19 6.50 -17.40 -6.21
CA GLN A 19 5.60 -16.75 -7.16
C GLN A 19 5.98 -15.28 -7.42
N PHE A 20 6.86 -14.71 -6.61
CA PHE A 20 7.37 -13.36 -6.84
C PHE A 20 8.42 -13.37 -7.97
N LYS A 21 8.05 -12.88 -9.17
CA LYS A 21 8.94 -12.88 -10.35
C LYS A 21 9.17 -11.48 -10.93
N ILE A 22 10.42 -11.17 -11.25
CA ILE A 22 10.83 -9.92 -11.90
C ILE A 22 11.06 -10.15 -13.39
N ASP A 23 10.53 -9.26 -14.23
CA ASP A 23 10.91 -9.16 -15.65
C ASP A 23 12.35 -8.59 -15.75
N PRO A 24 13.32 -9.37 -16.27
CA PRO A 24 14.71 -8.94 -16.32
C PRO A 24 14.98 -7.83 -17.36
N ALA A 25 14.15 -7.71 -18.39
CA ALA A 25 14.29 -6.68 -19.42
C ALA A 25 13.64 -5.37 -18.98
N ALA A 26 12.39 -5.43 -18.51
CA ALA A 26 11.66 -4.26 -18.05
C ALA A 26 12.10 -3.78 -16.65
N LYS A 27 12.81 -4.64 -15.89
CA LYS A 27 13.20 -4.41 -14.48
C LYS A 27 12.01 -4.07 -13.60
N ARG A 28 10.90 -4.78 -13.82
CA ARG A 28 9.64 -4.59 -13.09
C ARG A 28 9.14 -5.92 -12.56
N GLN A 29 8.39 -5.83 -11.48
CA GLN A 29 7.71 -6.99 -10.94
C GLN A 29 6.58 -7.43 -11.86
N LEU A 30 6.45 -8.74 -12.07
CA LEU A 30 5.35 -9.35 -12.79
C LEU A 30 4.17 -9.58 -11.84
N GLN A 31 3.00 -9.05 -12.19
CA GLN A 31 1.79 -9.21 -11.38
C GLN A 31 1.20 -10.61 -11.49
N GLU A 32 1.29 -11.29 -12.63
CA GLU A 32 0.79 -12.67 -12.88
C GLU A 32 -0.62 -12.99 -12.33
N GLY A 33 -1.52 -12.00 -12.28
CA GLY A 33 -2.87 -12.15 -11.75
C GLY A 33 -2.98 -12.13 -10.22
N HIS A 34 -1.86 -11.90 -9.51
CA HIS A 34 -1.86 -11.63 -8.08
C HIS A 34 -2.62 -10.35 -7.76
N ALA A 35 -3.28 -10.36 -6.60
CA ALA A 35 -3.98 -9.21 -6.09
C ALA A 35 -3.00 -8.07 -5.80
N LEU A 36 -3.49 -6.85 -5.99
CA LEU A 36 -2.80 -5.66 -5.59
C LEU A 36 -3.48 -5.10 -4.33
N VAL A 37 -2.66 -4.73 -3.35
CA VAL A 37 -3.08 -4.28 -2.03
C VAL A 37 -2.40 -2.95 -1.69
N ILE A 38 -2.92 -2.24 -0.69
CA ILE A 38 -2.27 -1.04 -0.16
C ILE A 38 -0.96 -1.46 0.51
N SER A 39 0.10 -0.68 0.36
CA SER A 39 1.33 -0.95 1.11
C SER A 39 1.06 -0.94 2.61
N THR A 40 1.59 -1.91 3.34
CA THR A 40 1.45 -1.98 4.81
C THR A 40 1.92 -0.70 5.52
N TYR A 41 2.89 0.02 4.97
CA TYR A 41 3.31 1.31 5.51
C TYR A 41 2.24 2.39 5.34
N ASP A 42 1.54 2.36 4.21
CA ASP A 42 0.51 3.34 3.88
C ASP A 42 -0.79 3.02 4.61
N GLU A 43 -1.10 1.75 4.88
CA GLU A 43 -2.17 1.33 5.79
C GLU A 43 -1.95 1.91 7.20
N ASN A 44 -0.72 1.82 7.72
CA ASN A 44 -0.36 2.43 9.00
C ASN A 44 -0.51 3.96 8.97
N ALA A 45 -0.09 4.61 7.87
CA ALA A 45 -0.23 6.05 7.71
C ALA A 45 -1.71 6.49 7.68
N LEU A 46 -2.54 5.74 6.96
CA LEU A 46 -3.99 5.97 6.90
C LEU A 46 -4.63 5.80 8.26
N GLU A 47 -4.28 4.74 8.99
CA GLU A 47 -4.79 4.48 10.35
C GLU A 47 -4.43 5.61 11.32
N VAL A 48 -3.20 6.13 11.26
CA VAL A 48 -2.81 7.29 12.08
C VAL A 48 -3.60 8.54 11.69
N ALA A 49 -3.83 8.77 10.40
CA ALA A 49 -4.62 9.90 9.93
C ALA A 49 -6.08 9.83 10.43
N LEU A 50 -6.69 8.64 10.38
CA LEU A 50 -8.03 8.40 10.90
C LEU A 50 -8.09 8.65 12.42
N LYS A 51 -7.13 8.15 13.18
CA LYS A 51 -7.03 8.42 14.63
C LYS A 51 -6.93 9.91 14.95
N LEU A 52 -6.15 10.67 14.16
CA LEU A 52 -6.02 12.12 14.32
C LEU A 52 -7.33 12.84 14.00
N LYS A 53 -8.02 12.44 12.93
CA LYS A 53 -9.35 12.95 12.57
C LYS A 53 -10.38 12.70 13.67
N GLU A 54 -10.41 11.50 14.26
CA GLU A 54 -11.33 11.18 15.35
C GLU A 54 -11.03 11.98 16.62
N LYS A 55 -9.75 12.12 16.97
CA LYS A 55 -9.33 12.79 18.21
C LYS A 55 -9.48 14.31 18.16
N ALA A 56 -9.19 14.94 17.02
CA ALA A 56 -9.06 16.39 16.90
C ALA A 56 -9.96 17.01 15.82
N GLY A 57 -10.81 16.22 15.16
CA GLY A 57 -11.58 16.65 14.00
C GLY A 57 -10.73 16.84 12.74
N GLY A 58 -11.39 17.13 11.62
CA GLY A 58 -10.74 17.41 10.33
C GLY A 58 -11.15 16.46 9.21
N ARG A 59 -10.40 16.51 8.12
CA ARG A 59 -10.62 15.70 6.92
C ARG A 59 -9.32 14.99 6.55
N VAL A 60 -9.48 13.70 6.27
CA VAL A 60 -8.49 12.81 5.64
C VAL A 60 -9.09 12.45 4.30
#